data_AF-A0A8C3UXL2-F1
#
_entry.id   AF-A0A8C3UXL2-F1
#
_cell.length_a   1.000
_cell.length_b   1.000
_cell.length_c   1.000
_cell.angle_alpha   90.00
_cell.angle_beta   90.00
_cell.angle_gamma   90.00
#
_symmetry.space_group_name_H-M   'P 1'
#
loop_
_entity.id
_entity.type
_entity.pdbx_description
1 polymer ?
#
loop_
_entity_poly.entity_id
_entity_poly.type
_entity_poly.pdbx_seq_one_letter_code
_entity_poly.pdbx_strand_id
1 'polypeptide(L)'
;MAAPEEEEALVTELYRFRDSLPPRDDGGDRGREPGDALVAEMERTVKRMEEIQVSPEGRGRALVLRARALGVAPEVGGDRAELALGHALKLDPALGAAWRQLGEQRWRRGDLRGARDAFGGDPE
;
A
#
# COMPACT_ATOMS: atom_id res chain seq x y z
N MET A 1 -12.07 -20.65 -1.24
CA MET A 1 -11.46 -19.86 -2.33
C MET A 1 -12.18 -18.51 -2.33
N ALA A 2 -11.60 -17.45 -1.75
CA ALA A 2 -12.20 -16.09 -1.79
C ALA A 2 -11.34 -14.96 -1.18
N ALA A 3 -10.38 -15.27 -0.29
CA ALA A 3 -9.77 -14.21 0.54
C ALA A 3 -8.98 -13.10 -0.20
N PRO A 4 -8.16 -13.37 -1.24
CA PRO A 4 -7.38 -12.30 -1.88
C PRO A 4 -8.22 -11.39 -2.79
N GLU A 5 -9.31 -11.90 -3.38
CA GLU A 5 -10.15 -11.13 -4.31
C GLU A 5 -10.91 -10.00 -3.59
N GLU A 6 -11.34 -10.26 -2.35
CA GLU A 6 -11.97 -9.24 -1.50
C GLU A 6 -10.98 -8.11 -1.14
N GLU A 7 -9.73 -8.47 -0.80
CA GLU A 7 -8.68 -7.49 -0.53
C GLU A 7 -8.35 -6.65 -1.79
N GLU A 8 -8.31 -7.25 -2.97
CA GLU A 8 -8.08 -6.54 -4.23
C GLU A 8 -9.21 -5.56 -4.58
N ALA A 9 -10.47 -5.97 -4.33
CA ALA A 9 -11.62 -5.11 -4.54
C ALA A 9 -11.58 -3.87 -3.62
N LEU A 10 -11.22 -4.05 -2.35
CA LEU A 10 -11.08 -2.95 -1.39
C LEU A 10 -10.00 -1.95 -1.80
N VAL A 11 -8.84 -2.44 -2.25
CA VAL A 11 -7.76 -1.56 -2.76
C VAL A 11 -8.22 -0.83 -4.02
N THR A 12 -8.94 -1.50 -4.92
CA THR A 12 -9.45 -0.89 -6.15
C THR A 12 -10.41 0.27 -5.84
N GLU A 13 -11.34 0.06 -4.89
CA GLU A 13 -12.27 1.09 -4.42
C GLU A 13 -11.52 2.28 -3.79
N LEU A 14 -10.49 2.02 -2.98
CA LEU A 14 -9.67 3.09 -2.39
C LEU A 14 -8.95 3.93 -3.46
N TYR A 15 -8.43 3.30 -4.51
CA TYR A 15 -7.80 4.02 -5.62
C TYR A 15 -8.81 4.84 -6.43
N ARG A 16 -10.03 4.33 -6.62
CA ARG A 16 -11.12 5.10 -7.24
C ARG A 16 -11.54 6.28 -6.39
N PHE A 17 -11.66 6.10 -5.07
CA PHE A 17 -11.96 7.17 -4.14
C PHE A 17 -10.88 8.26 -4.19
N ARG A 18 -9.60 7.87 -4.19
CA ARG A 18 -8.50 8.83 -4.35
C ARG A 18 -8.60 9.61 -5.66
N ASP A 19 -8.93 8.94 -6.77
CA ASP A 19 -9.05 9.55 -8.10
C ASP A 19 -10.28 10.49 -8.21
N SER A 20 -11.32 10.22 -7.43
CA SER A 20 -12.52 11.07 -7.38
C SER A 20 -12.37 12.29 -6.46
N LEU A 21 -11.32 12.33 -5.61
CA LEU A 21 -11.06 13.50 -4.79
C LEU A 21 -10.65 14.69 -5.67
N PRO A 22 -11.18 15.89 -5.39
CA PRO A 22 -10.74 17.08 -6.10
C PRO A 22 -9.24 17.29 -5.88
N PRO A 23 -8.51 17.84 -6.88
CA PRO A 23 -7.13 18.25 -6.68
C PRO A 23 -7.06 19.18 -5.45
N ARG A 24 -6.02 19.02 -4.63
CA ARG A 24 -5.77 19.91 -3.49
C ARG A 24 -5.74 21.34 -4.02
N ASP A 25 -6.80 22.10 -3.77
CA ASP A 25 -6.86 23.52 -4.09
C ASP A 25 -6.06 24.23 -3.00
N ASP A 26 -4.94 24.88 -3.38
CA ASP A 26 -4.04 25.59 -2.46
C ASP A 26 -4.71 26.81 -1.76
N GLY A 27 -6.03 27.03 -1.94
CA GLY A 27 -6.68 28.30 -1.67
C GLY A 27 -7.94 28.33 -0.79
N GLY A 28 -8.55 27.22 -0.37
CA GLY A 28 -9.93 27.31 0.17
C GLY A 28 -10.38 26.28 1.21
N ASP A 29 -10.74 26.80 2.38
CA ASP A 29 -11.61 26.26 3.43
C ASP A 29 -11.05 25.22 4.42
N ARG A 30 -11.02 25.62 5.71
CA ARG A 30 -10.57 24.84 6.88
C ARG A 30 -11.65 23.85 7.35
N GLY A 31 -12.13 23.03 6.43
CA GLY A 31 -13.16 22.02 6.68
C GLY A 31 -12.75 20.67 6.13
N ARG A 32 -11.80 20.01 6.80
CA ARG A 32 -11.27 18.66 6.49
C ARG A 32 -10.55 18.60 5.14
N GLU A 33 -9.21 18.75 5.19
CA GLU A 33 -8.38 18.61 4.01
C GLU A 33 -8.70 17.30 3.27
N PRO A 34 -8.73 17.28 1.92
CA PRO A 34 -8.98 16.07 1.14
C PRO A 34 -7.98 14.95 1.48
N GLY A 35 -6.78 15.30 1.98
CA GLY A 35 -5.81 14.33 2.51
C GLY A 35 -6.30 13.59 3.76
N ASP A 36 -7.05 14.24 4.64
CA ASP A 36 -7.57 13.64 5.88
C ASP A 36 -8.70 12.63 5.59
N ALA A 37 -9.56 12.94 4.61
CA ALA A 37 -10.56 12.01 4.10
C ALA A 37 -9.93 10.78 3.44
N LEU A 38 -8.87 10.98 2.64
CA LEU A 38 -8.12 9.89 2.02
C LEU A 38 -7.44 8.99 3.05
N VAL A 39 -6.82 9.57 4.09
CA VAL A 39 -6.20 8.83 5.20
C VAL A 39 -7.25 8.04 5.97
N ALA A 40 -8.41 8.65 6.27
CA ALA A 40 -9.49 7.96 6.97
C ALA A 40 -10.05 6.77 6.18
N GLU A 41 -10.25 6.91 4.86
CA GLU A 41 -10.66 5.79 4.00
C GLU A 41 -9.56 4.73 3.89
N MET A 42 -8.29 5.12 3.75
CA MET A 42 -7.16 4.20 3.79
C MET A 42 -7.14 3.36 5.07
N GLU A 43 -7.28 3.98 6.25
CA GLU A 43 -7.29 3.25 7.51
C GLU A 43 -8.48 2.30 7.63
N ARG A 44 -9.66 2.70 7.14
CA ARG A 44 -10.83 1.81 7.06
C ARG A 44 -10.56 0.61 6.15
N THR A 45 -9.98 0.83 4.97
CA THR A 45 -9.60 -0.23 4.04
C THR A 45 -8.62 -1.20 4.69
N VAL A 46 -7.53 -0.70 5.27
CA VAL A 46 -6.50 -1.54 5.92
C VAL A 46 -7.11 -2.37 7.05
N LYS A 47 -7.92 -1.75 7.92
CA LYS A 47 -8.59 -2.46 9.01
C LYS A 47 -9.50 -3.58 8.48
N ARG A 48 -10.25 -3.31 7.41
CA ARG A 48 -11.11 -4.32 6.77
C ARG A 48 -10.31 -5.49 6.24
N MET A 49 -9.16 -5.21 5.61
CA MET A 49 -8.25 -6.23 5.11
C MET A 49 -7.67 -7.09 6.24
N GLU A 50 -7.38 -6.50 7.41
CA GLU A 50 -6.91 -7.23 8.59
C GLU A 50 -7.97 -8.18 9.20
N GLU A 51 -9.25 -7.84 9.09
CA GLU A 51 -10.36 -8.69 9.50
C GLU A 51 -10.57 -9.89 8.56
N ILE A 52 -10.15 -9.78 7.30
CA ILE A 52 -10.26 -10.87 6.32
C ILE A 52 -9.24 -11.96 6.68
N GLN A 53 -9.75 -13.16 6.97
CA GLN A 53 -8.93 -14.34 7.23
C GLN A 53 -8.33 -14.85 5.92
N VAL A 54 -7.05 -14.54 5.71
CA VAL A 54 -6.25 -15.04 4.59
C VAL A 54 -5.51 -16.32 4.94
N SER A 55 -5.53 -17.26 4.00
CA SER A 55 -4.75 -18.50 4.03
C SER A 55 -3.24 -18.17 4.10
N PRO A 56 -2.41 -19.06 4.69
CA PRO A 56 -0.96 -18.84 4.77
C PRO A 56 -0.32 -18.64 3.39
N GLU A 57 -0.76 -19.36 2.34
CA GLU A 57 -0.28 -19.14 0.97
C GLU A 57 -0.69 -17.77 0.39
N GLY A 58 -1.82 -17.21 0.82
CA GLY A 58 -2.32 -15.90 0.38
C GLY A 58 -1.76 -14.74 1.21
N ARG A 59 -1.16 -15.02 2.36
CA ARG A 59 -0.74 -14.02 3.35
C ARG A 59 0.33 -13.06 2.81
N GLY A 60 1.25 -13.56 1.99
CA GLY A 60 2.24 -12.71 1.32
C GLY A 60 1.58 -11.70 0.38
N ARG A 61 0.66 -12.16 -0.47
CA ARG A 61 -0.10 -11.28 -1.39
C ARG A 61 -0.99 -10.28 -0.64
N ALA A 62 -1.65 -10.72 0.42
CA ALA A 62 -2.46 -9.87 1.30
C ALA A 62 -1.65 -8.68 1.84
N LEU A 63 -0.43 -8.94 2.32
CA LEU A 63 0.47 -7.90 2.82
C LEU A 63 0.89 -6.91 1.72
N VAL A 64 1.11 -7.37 0.49
CA VAL A 64 1.39 -6.49 -0.66
C VAL A 64 0.19 -5.59 -0.97
N LEU A 65 -1.03 -6.13 -0.93
CA LEU A 65 -2.25 -5.35 -1.13
C LEU A 65 -2.44 -4.30 -0.02
N ARG A 66 -2.16 -4.65 1.23
CA ARG A 66 -2.22 -3.71 2.36
C ARG A 66 -1.18 -2.61 2.20
N ALA A 67 0.03 -2.95 1.79
CA ALA A 67 1.07 -1.96 1.49
C ALA A 67 0.64 -1.00 0.36
N ARG A 68 -0.04 -1.51 -0.67
CA ARG A 68 -0.64 -0.67 -1.74
C ARG A 68 -1.70 0.28 -1.21
N ALA A 69 -2.55 -0.16 -0.29
CA ALA A 69 -3.55 0.69 0.36
C ALA A 69 -2.84 1.79 1.16
N LEU A 70 -1.87 1.42 1.99
CA LEU A 70 -1.07 2.36 2.79
C LEU A 70 -0.28 3.36 1.92
N GLY A 71 0.11 2.96 0.72
CA GLY A 71 0.81 3.80 -0.25
C GLY A 71 -0.02 4.93 -0.87
N VAL A 72 -1.35 4.97 -0.68
CA VAL A 72 -2.17 6.10 -1.17
C VAL A 72 -1.91 7.39 -0.39
N ALA A 73 -1.54 7.27 0.88
CA ALA A 73 -1.16 8.38 1.75
C ALA A 73 0.23 8.11 2.34
N PRO A 74 1.32 8.27 1.57
CA PRO A 74 2.67 7.91 2.00
C PRO A 74 3.13 8.68 3.24
N GLU A 75 2.57 9.87 3.49
CA GLU A 75 2.85 10.70 4.67
C GLU A 75 2.49 10.00 5.99
N VAL A 76 1.46 9.15 5.97
CA VAL A 76 0.95 8.43 7.16
C VAL A 76 1.21 6.93 7.05
N GLY A 77 1.01 6.36 5.86
CA GLY A 77 1.10 4.93 5.61
C GLY A 77 2.46 4.44 5.12
N GLY A 78 3.41 5.32 4.76
CA GLY A 78 4.68 4.95 4.14
C GLY A 78 5.50 3.94 4.94
N ASP A 79 5.80 4.24 6.21
CA ASP A 79 6.58 3.33 7.06
C ASP A 79 5.85 2.00 7.33
N ARG A 80 4.52 2.04 7.49
CA ARG A 80 3.70 0.83 7.64
C ARG A 80 3.69 -0.01 6.35
N ALA A 81 3.66 0.63 5.18
CA ALA A 81 3.73 -0.05 3.89
C ALA A 81 5.07 -0.75 3.73
N GLU A 82 6.17 -0.09 4.07
CA GLU A 82 7.52 -0.67 3.99
C GLU A 82 7.66 -1.90 4.91
N LEU A 83 7.14 -1.80 6.14
CA LEU A 83 7.07 -2.93 7.07
C LEU A 83 6.24 -4.09 6.48
N ALA A 84 5.03 -3.83 5.97
CA ALA A 84 4.17 -4.84 5.39
C ALA A 84 4.84 -5.56 4.21
N LEU A 85 5.54 -4.83 3.33
CA LEU A 85 6.31 -5.37 2.21
C LEU A 85 7.49 -6.22 2.70
N GLY A 86 8.22 -5.76 3.71
CA GLY A 86 9.30 -6.55 4.32
C GLY A 86 8.79 -7.85 4.95
N HIS A 87 7.60 -7.84 5.55
CA HIS A 87 6.93 -9.06 6.02
C HIS A 87 6.49 -9.96 4.85
N ALA A 88 5.97 -9.39 3.76
CA ALA A 88 5.59 -10.15 2.57
C ALA A 88 6.80 -10.90 1.99
N LEU A 89 7.94 -10.22 1.86
CA LEU A 89 9.19 -10.78 1.33
C LEU A 89 9.82 -11.85 2.25
N LYS A 90 9.60 -11.76 3.57
CA LYS A 90 10.00 -12.82 4.50
C LYS A 90 9.16 -14.09 4.34
N LEU A 91 7.89 -13.95 3.95
CA LEU A 91 7.00 -15.08 3.70
C LEU A 91 7.25 -15.68 2.33
N ASP A 92 7.39 -14.84 1.33
CA ASP A 92 7.64 -15.22 -0.05
C ASP A 92 8.59 -14.21 -0.71
N PRO A 93 9.90 -14.51 -0.77
CA PRO A 93 10.89 -13.62 -1.39
C PRO A 93 10.76 -13.53 -2.92
N ALA A 94 9.98 -14.42 -3.55
CA ALA A 94 9.70 -14.38 -4.99
C ALA A 94 8.54 -13.45 -5.36
N LEU A 95 7.96 -12.73 -4.39
CA LEU A 95 6.95 -11.70 -4.64
C LEU A 95 7.59 -10.46 -5.30
N GLY A 96 7.77 -10.50 -6.62
CA GLY A 96 8.27 -9.36 -7.39
C GLY A 96 7.42 -8.09 -7.22
N ALA A 97 6.11 -8.23 -6.99
CA ALA A 97 5.24 -7.10 -6.66
C ALA A 97 5.64 -6.38 -5.36
N ALA A 98 6.13 -7.13 -4.36
CA ALA A 98 6.58 -6.55 -3.09
C ALA A 98 7.89 -5.79 -3.26
N TRP A 99 8.87 -6.39 -3.96
CA TRP A 99 10.14 -5.74 -4.30
C TRP A 99 9.94 -4.44 -5.08
N ARG A 100 9.08 -4.48 -6.10
CA ARG A 100 8.78 -3.30 -6.92
C ARG A 100 8.18 -2.16 -6.10
N GLN A 101 7.19 -2.45 -5.25
CA GLN A 101 6.56 -1.47 -4.37
C GLN A 101 7.56 -0.87 -3.38
N LEU A 102 8.43 -1.69 -2.81
CA LEU A 102 9.45 -1.26 -1.86
C LEU A 102 10.49 -0.35 -2.54
N GLY A 103 10.89 -0.70 -3.76
CA GLY A 103 11.76 0.13 -4.60
C GLY A 103 11.12 1.48 -4.94
N GLU A 104 9.84 1.50 -5.35
CA GLU A 104 9.10 2.74 -5.64
C GLU A 104 9.01 3.65 -4.39
N GLN A 105 8.74 3.08 -3.21
CA GLN A 105 8.69 3.84 -1.95
C GLN A 105 10.05 4.47 -1.61
N ARG A 106 11.11 3.68 -1.63
CA ARG A 106 12.48 4.17 -1.34
C ARG A 106 12.93 5.21 -2.35
N TRP A 107 12.60 5.01 -3.62
CA TRP A 107 12.90 5.97 -4.68
C TRP A 107 12.20 7.31 -4.45
N ARG A 108 10.91 7.30 -4.10
CA ARG A 108 10.15 8.52 -3.77
C ARG A 108 10.71 9.26 -2.55
N ARG A 109 11.27 8.54 -1.58
CA ARG A 109 11.95 9.11 -0.40
C ARG A 109 13.37 9.63 -0.69
N GLY A 110 13.89 9.41 -1.90
CA GLY A 110 15.24 9.79 -2.28
C GLY A 110 16.33 8.78 -1.88
N ASP A 111 15.96 7.63 -1.32
CA ASP A 111 16.89 6.53 -1.05
C ASP A 111 17.14 5.71 -2.32
N LEU A 112 17.98 6.26 -3.20
CA LEU A 112 18.34 5.65 -4.47
C LEU A 112 19.12 4.33 -4.30
N ARG A 113 19.90 4.20 -3.22
CA ARG A 113 20.66 2.98 -2.94
C ARG A 113 19.74 1.85 -2.52
N GLY A 114 18.85 2.12 -1.57
CA GLY A 114 17.85 1.17 -1.10
C GLY A 114 16.82 0.81 -2.17
N ALA A 115 16.49 1.74 -3.07
CA ALA A 115 15.63 1.45 -4.23
C ALA A 115 16.31 0.49 -5.21
N ARG A 116 17.60 0.71 -5.51
CA ARG A 116 18.36 -0.16 -6.42
C ARG A 116 18.52 -1.57 -5.86
N ASP A 117 18.75 -1.68 -4.55
CA ASP A 117 18.80 -2.97 -3.85
C ASP A 117 17.45 -3.70 -3.94
N ALA A 118 16.33 -2.99 -3.72
CA ALA A 118 15.00 -3.56 -3.82
C ALA A 118 14.65 -4.03 -5.24
N PHE A 119 15.02 -3.28 -6.28
CA PHE A 119 14.82 -3.70 -7.68
C PHE A 119 15.76 -4.83 -8.11
N GLY A 120 16.93 -4.95 -7.48
CA GLY A 120 17.88 -6.04 -7.72
C GLY A 120 17.63 -7.30 -6.90
N GLY A 121 16.69 -7.26 -5.95
CA GLY A 121 16.30 -8.38 -5.10
C GLY A 121 15.32 -9.38 -5.75
N ASP A 122 14.92 -9.15 -7.01
CA ASP A 122 14.11 -10.09 -7.79
C ASP A 122 14.93 -11.37 -8.03
N PRO A 123 14.51 -12.55 -7.53
CA PRO A 123 15.20 -13.78 -7.83
C PRO A 123 15.03 -14.10 -9.32
N GLU A 124 16.13 -14.08 -10.08
CA GLU A 124 16.20 -14.64 -11.44
C GLU A 124 15.68 -16.08 -11.51
#